data_AF-A0A2V1D284-F1
#
_entry.id   AF-A0A2V1D284-F1
#
_cell.length_a   1.000
_cell.length_b   1.000
_cell.length_c   1.000
_cell.angle_alpha   90.00
_cell.angle_beta   90.00
_cell.angle_gamma   90.00
#
_symmetry.space_group_name_H-M   'P 1'
#
loop_
_entity.id
_entity.type
_entity.pdbx_description
1 polymer ?
#
loop_
_entity_poly.entity_id
_entity_poly.type
_entity_poly.pdbx_seq_one_letter_code
_entity_poly.pdbx_strand_id
1 'polypeptide(L)'
;SAMTKIIVCFSLALALLSTVSVALLPATLSKYRNHQLSDSGLEALPYGDARLGLDRAAKMIPPVQSYHRAWPDRIARVSRKLKHAVWGQGVQVYITVEISKDSTIIRFLIPSTGTNACALSWRPPPPLSGHAKDIITKGDVTEIEVWQLIAPSSTATADSPNMSDLNFDTLSYSSFPVRGELIGVIDITAQPNSTTGEFACPGEGENLTVEMRCQRVVYHVSFMQIDMAPRFGFGLLRRSESEGNNDGKLSLFI
;
A
#
# COMPACT_ATOMS: atom_id res chain seq x y z
N SER A 1 -57.28 -30.05 -3.00
CA SER A 1 -56.41 -30.09 -4.21
C SER A 1 -56.23 -28.73 -4.90
N ALA A 2 -57.26 -27.86 -4.97
CA ALA A 2 -57.15 -26.55 -5.63
C ALA A 2 -56.43 -25.45 -4.80
N MET A 3 -56.69 -25.38 -3.50
CA MET A 3 -56.18 -24.32 -2.62
C MET A 3 -54.64 -24.31 -2.51
N THR A 4 -54.02 -25.49 -2.44
CA THR A 4 -52.57 -25.65 -2.37
C THR A 4 -51.86 -25.17 -3.65
N LYS A 5 -52.47 -25.38 -4.83
CA LYS A 5 -51.92 -24.91 -6.10
C LYS A 5 -51.94 -23.37 -6.19
N ILE A 6 -52.98 -22.73 -5.67
CA ILE A 6 -53.11 -21.27 -5.66
C ILE A 6 -52.05 -20.65 -4.74
N ILE A 7 -51.83 -21.23 -3.56
CA ILE A 7 -50.80 -20.75 -2.61
C ILE A 7 -49.40 -20.86 -3.21
N VAL A 8 -49.09 -21.96 -3.89
CA VAL A 8 -47.78 -22.16 -4.56
C VAL A 8 -47.59 -21.18 -5.73
N CYS A 9 -48.64 -20.91 -6.52
CA CYS A 9 -48.55 -19.91 -7.58
C CYS A 9 -48.32 -18.50 -7.02
N PHE A 10 -49.00 -18.13 -5.93
CA PHE A 10 -48.80 -16.83 -5.29
C PHE A 10 -47.42 -16.68 -4.67
N SER A 11 -46.92 -17.70 -3.98
CA SER A 11 -45.57 -17.65 -3.39
C SER A 11 -44.48 -17.60 -4.45
N LEU A 12 -44.64 -18.33 -5.55
CA LEU A 12 -43.73 -18.27 -6.70
C LEU A 12 -43.76 -16.89 -7.38
N ALA A 13 -44.94 -16.31 -7.58
CA ALA A 13 -45.07 -14.97 -8.14
C ALA A 13 -44.43 -13.91 -7.23
N LEU A 14 -44.61 -14.02 -5.91
CA LEU A 14 -43.98 -13.11 -4.94
C LEU A 14 -42.45 -13.24 -4.97
N ALA A 15 -41.94 -14.47 -5.02
CA ALA A 15 -40.51 -14.73 -5.09
C ALA A 15 -39.89 -14.17 -6.39
N LEU A 16 -40.60 -14.32 -7.52
CA LEU A 16 -40.17 -13.74 -8.80
C LEU A 16 -40.21 -12.21 -8.80
N LEU A 17 -41.21 -11.58 -8.19
CA LEU A 17 -41.23 -10.12 -8.02
C LEU A 17 -40.07 -9.64 -7.14
N SER A 18 -39.76 -10.36 -6.06
CA SER A 18 -38.64 -10.04 -5.17
C SER A 18 -37.29 -10.14 -5.89
N THR A 19 -37.05 -11.22 -6.66
CA THR A 19 -35.78 -11.41 -7.37
C THR A 19 -35.60 -10.38 -8.49
N VAL A 20 -36.66 -10.04 -9.21
CA VAL A 20 -36.62 -8.96 -10.21
C VAL A 20 -36.30 -7.62 -9.57
N SER A 21 -36.89 -7.32 -8.42
CA SER A 21 -36.61 -6.08 -7.68
C SER A 21 -35.14 -6.01 -7.22
N VAL A 22 -34.58 -7.11 -6.71
CA VAL A 22 -33.16 -7.22 -6.32
C VAL A 22 -32.22 -7.17 -7.52
N ALA A 23 -32.60 -7.75 -8.66
CA ALA A 23 -31.80 -7.73 -9.89
C ALA A 23 -31.78 -6.36 -10.57
N LEU A 24 -32.84 -5.55 -10.41
CA LEU A 24 -32.93 -4.20 -10.95
C LEU A 24 -32.20 -3.16 -10.10
N LEU A 25 -31.94 -3.44 -8.81
CA LEU A 25 -31.26 -2.53 -7.89
C LEU A 25 -29.86 -2.10 -8.39
N PRO A 26 -28.96 -2.99 -8.83
CA PRO A 26 -27.65 -2.58 -9.36
C PRO A 26 -27.74 -1.72 -10.62
N ALA A 27 -28.69 -2.03 -11.52
CA ALA A 27 -28.87 -1.31 -12.79
C ALA A 27 -29.53 0.07 -12.61
N THR A 28 -30.37 0.22 -11.59
CA THR A 28 -30.98 1.50 -11.22
C THR A 28 -30.01 2.35 -10.43
N LEU A 29 -29.32 1.79 -9.42
CA LEU A 29 -28.30 2.49 -8.63
C LEU A 29 -27.11 2.96 -9.48
N SER A 30 -26.72 2.22 -10.53
CA SER A 30 -25.65 2.65 -11.42
C SER A 30 -25.98 3.94 -12.18
N LYS A 31 -27.28 4.19 -12.50
CA LYS A 31 -27.73 5.46 -13.09
C LYS A 31 -27.67 6.62 -12.10
N TYR A 32 -27.82 6.35 -10.81
CA TYR A 32 -27.72 7.36 -9.76
C TYR A 32 -26.29 7.57 -9.24
N ARG A 33 -25.33 6.72 -9.61
CA ARG A 33 -23.92 6.79 -9.18
C ARG A 33 -23.26 8.13 -9.47
N ASN A 34 -23.68 8.82 -10.53
CA ASN A 34 -23.13 10.11 -10.96
C ASN A 34 -24.11 11.28 -10.77
N HIS A 35 -25.27 11.03 -10.17
CA HIS A 35 -26.28 12.07 -9.98
C HIS A 35 -25.98 12.83 -8.68
N GLN A 36 -25.32 13.99 -8.81
CA GLN A 36 -25.22 14.94 -7.70
C GLN A 36 -26.60 15.54 -7.47
N LEU A 37 -27.28 15.14 -6.38
CA LEU A 37 -28.50 15.82 -5.97
C LEU A 37 -28.16 17.26 -5.56
N SER A 38 -28.82 18.25 -6.17
CA SER A 38 -28.73 19.64 -5.71
C SER A 38 -29.58 19.82 -4.45
N ASP A 39 -29.19 20.77 -3.60
CA ASP A 39 -29.90 21.08 -2.35
C ASP A 39 -31.38 21.41 -2.59
N SER A 40 -31.69 22.07 -3.72
CA SER A 40 -33.07 22.34 -4.16
C SER A 40 -33.87 21.09 -4.54
N GLY A 41 -33.20 20.01 -4.97
CA GLY A 41 -33.83 18.73 -5.26
C GLY A 41 -34.10 17.90 -4.01
N LEU A 42 -33.32 18.12 -2.93
CA LEU A 42 -33.53 17.50 -1.63
C LEU A 42 -34.74 18.08 -0.89
N GLU A 43 -34.96 19.39 -0.97
CA GLU A 43 -36.11 20.05 -0.34
C GLU A 43 -37.45 19.71 -1.01
N ALA A 44 -37.41 19.29 -2.29
CA ALA A 44 -38.61 18.88 -3.03
C ALA A 44 -39.08 17.45 -2.70
N LEU A 45 -38.34 16.70 -1.89
CA LEU A 45 -38.72 15.34 -1.49
C LEU A 45 -39.87 15.38 -0.47
N PRO A 46 -40.83 14.44 -0.54
CA PRO A 46 -42.00 14.40 0.35
C PRO A 46 -41.65 14.24 1.83
N TYR A 47 -40.42 13.80 2.11
CA TYR A 47 -39.77 13.86 3.41
C TYR A 47 -38.46 14.61 3.19
N GLY A 48 -38.41 15.90 3.54
CA GLY A 48 -37.20 16.72 3.44
C GLY A 48 -36.00 16.11 4.19
N ASP A 49 -34.81 16.65 3.94
CA ASP A 49 -33.48 16.10 4.30
C ASP A 49 -33.49 15.04 5.42
N ALA A 50 -33.61 13.76 5.02
CA ALA A 50 -33.66 12.62 5.91
C ALA A 50 -32.28 12.25 6.51
N ARG A 51 -31.27 13.11 6.39
CA ARG A 51 -29.92 12.93 6.96
C ARG A 51 -29.88 13.04 8.49
N LEU A 52 -31.02 13.13 9.16
CA LEU A 52 -31.18 13.03 10.62
C LEU A 52 -30.38 11.83 11.17
N GLY A 53 -29.20 12.11 11.72
CA GLY A 53 -28.30 11.13 12.33
C GLY A 53 -27.09 10.72 11.48
N LEU A 54 -27.06 11.04 10.19
CA LEU A 54 -25.90 10.79 9.33
C LEU A 54 -24.70 11.64 9.75
N ASP A 55 -24.94 12.85 10.24
CA ASP A 55 -23.89 13.74 10.75
C ASP A 55 -23.34 13.26 12.10
N ARG A 56 -24.17 12.59 12.91
CA ARG A 56 -23.72 11.93 14.14
C ARG A 56 -22.93 10.66 13.81
N ALA A 57 -23.37 9.88 12.83
CA ALA A 57 -22.62 8.73 12.33
C ALA A 57 -21.27 9.15 11.73
N ALA A 58 -21.24 10.23 10.95
CA ALA A 58 -20.00 10.78 10.38
C ALA A 58 -19.01 11.24 11.46
N LYS A 59 -19.49 11.79 12.59
CA LYS A 59 -18.64 12.15 13.75
C LYS A 59 -18.17 10.95 14.56
N MET A 60 -18.84 9.81 14.45
CA MET A 60 -18.45 8.55 15.10
C MET A 60 -17.50 7.71 14.24
N ILE A 61 -17.48 7.95 12.94
CA ILE A 61 -16.51 7.33 12.03
C ILE A 61 -15.19 8.10 12.18
N PRO A 62 -14.08 7.43 12.57
CA PRO A 62 -12.79 8.08 12.61
C PRO A 62 -12.48 8.66 11.23
N PRO A 63 -11.90 9.87 11.14
CA PRO A 63 -11.59 10.49 9.86
C PRO A 63 -10.78 9.52 9.01
N VAL A 64 -11.16 9.38 7.74
CA VAL A 64 -10.47 8.51 6.80
C VAL A 64 -9.02 8.99 6.73
N GLN A 65 -8.11 8.18 7.26
CA GLN A 65 -6.69 8.43 7.12
C GLN A 65 -6.32 8.17 5.67
N SER A 66 -6.23 9.22 4.87
CA SER A 66 -5.65 9.14 3.54
C SER A 66 -4.12 9.06 3.65
N TYR A 67 -3.53 8.30 2.74
CA TYR A 67 -2.08 8.13 2.64
C TYR A 67 -1.66 8.41 1.22
N HIS A 68 -0.62 9.22 1.06
CA HIS A 68 0.11 9.33 -0.18
C HIS A 68 1.09 8.16 -0.27
N ARG A 69 1.09 7.46 -1.39
CA ARG A 69 1.97 6.31 -1.62
C ARG A 69 3.04 6.68 -2.62
N ALA A 70 4.28 6.34 -2.30
CA ALA A 70 5.38 6.29 -3.25
C ALA A 70 5.87 4.86 -3.42
N TRP A 71 6.09 4.48 -4.66
CA TRP A 71 6.77 3.24 -4.99
C TRP A 71 8.28 3.48 -5.09
N PRO A 72 9.09 2.43 -4.87
CA PRO A 72 10.52 2.51 -5.06
C PRO A 72 10.93 3.05 -6.42
N ASP A 73 11.83 4.03 -6.44
CA ASP A 73 12.41 4.56 -7.67
C ASP A 73 13.71 3.84 -8.05
N ARG A 74 14.41 3.25 -7.06
CA ARG A 74 15.59 2.41 -7.27
C ARG A 74 15.56 1.19 -6.36
N ILE A 75 15.95 0.06 -6.92
CA ILE A 75 16.21 -1.18 -6.18
C ILE A 75 17.55 -1.74 -6.68
N ALA A 76 18.43 -2.05 -5.74
CA ALA A 76 19.70 -2.72 -6.01
C ALA A 76 19.90 -3.88 -5.03
N ARG A 77 20.63 -4.90 -5.45
CA ARG A 77 21.05 -5.98 -4.56
C ARG A 77 22.56 -5.91 -4.40
N VAL A 78 23.00 -6.28 -3.21
CA VAL A 78 24.41 -6.45 -2.91
C VAL A 78 24.63 -7.82 -2.31
N SER A 79 25.69 -8.50 -2.75
CA SER A 79 26.01 -9.83 -2.26
C SER A 79 27.36 -9.84 -1.59
N ARG A 80 27.43 -10.43 -0.39
CA ARG A 80 28.71 -10.69 0.28
C ARG A 80 29.64 -11.59 -0.53
N LYS A 81 29.10 -12.46 -1.39
CA LYS A 81 29.89 -13.34 -2.27
C LYS A 81 30.54 -12.58 -3.42
N LEU A 82 29.84 -11.59 -3.99
CA LEU A 82 30.37 -10.72 -5.03
C LEU A 82 30.65 -9.33 -4.47
N LYS A 83 31.79 -9.21 -3.79
CA LYS A 83 32.17 -7.98 -3.08
C LYS A 83 32.26 -6.73 -3.96
N HIS A 84 32.59 -6.90 -5.24
CA HIS A 84 32.89 -5.81 -6.18
C HIS A 84 31.99 -5.82 -7.43
N ALA A 85 30.94 -6.63 -7.44
CA ALA A 85 30.01 -6.67 -8.57
C ALA A 85 28.67 -6.02 -8.18
N VAL A 86 28.11 -5.28 -9.13
CA VAL A 86 26.76 -4.71 -9.03
C VAL A 86 25.78 -5.85 -9.28
N TRP A 87 25.03 -6.23 -8.26
CA TRP A 87 24.06 -7.31 -8.39
C TRP A 87 22.69 -6.74 -8.80
N GLY A 88 22.55 -6.40 -10.09
CA GLY A 88 21.29 -6.08 -10.76
C GLY A 88 20.55 -4.84 -10.22
N GLN A 89 20.50 -3.79 -11.04
CA GLN A 89 19.58 -2.66 -10.86
C GLN A 89 18.28 -2.94 -11.62
N GLY A 90 17.13 -2.65 -11.03
CA GLY A 90 15.85 -2.76 -11.74
C GLY A 90 14.64 -2.89 -10.83
N VAL A 91 13.58 -3.49 -11.35
CA VAL A 91 12.29 -3.69 -10.63
C VAL A 91 12.28 -4.91 -9.71
N GLN A 92 13.35 -5.69 -9.67
CA GLN A 92 13.32 -7.01 -9.07
C GLN A 92 13.73 -6.94 -7.58
N VAL A 93 12.88 -7.39 -6.68
CA VAL A 93 13.18 -7.54 -5.24
C VAL A 93 13.72 -8.95 -4.98
N TYR A 94 14.80 -9.08 -4.20
CA TYR A 94 15.41 -10.39 -3.87
C TYR A 94 16.14 -10.36 -2.55
N ILE A 95 15.55 -10.99 -1.56
CA ILE A 95 16.04 -10.98 -0.19
C ILE A 95 16.38 -12.42 0.17
N THR A 96 17.65 -12.68 0.47
CA THR A 96 18.16 -14.04 0.75
C THR A 96 19.14 -14.07 1.90
N VAL A 97 19.10 -15.16 2.67
CA VAL A 97 20.07 -15.41 3.76
C VAL A 97 20.91 -16.66 3.51
N GLU A 98 20.48 -17.54 2.60
CA GLU A 98 20.80 -18.97 2.71
C GLU A 98 22.29 -19.33 2.66
N ILE A 99 23.15 -18.61 1.93
CA ILE A 99 24.62 -18.81 1.96
C ILE A 99 25.37 -17.47 1.72
N SER A 100 24.64 -16.44 1.29
CA SER A 100 25.12 -15.10 1.03
C SER A 100 24.25 -14.14 1.82
N LYS A 101 24.86 -13.32 2.67
CA LYS A 101 24.20 -12.18 3.31
C LYS A 101 23.91 -11.15 2.21
N ASP A 102 22.89 -11.43 1.42
CA ASP A 102 22.46 -10.54 0.35
C ASP A 102 21.51 -9.52 0.97
N SER A 103 21.74 -8.26 0.66
CA SER A 103 20.90 -7.17 1.12
C SER A 103 20.23 -6.55 -0.11
N THR A 104 18.91 -6.33 -0.03
CA THR A 104 18.23 -5.50 -1.02
C THR A 104 18.19 -4.08 -0.50
N ILE A 105 18.73 -3.14 -1.26
CA ILE A 105 18.68 -1.71 -0.97
C ILE A 105 17.59 -1.09 -1.85
N ILE A 106 16.69 -0.35 -1.22
CA ILE A 106 15.53 0.26 -1.86
C ILE A 106 15.52 1.74 -1.56
N ARG A 107 15.36 2.57 -2.60
CA ARG A 107 15.13 4.00 -2.48
C ARG A 107 13.67 4.32 -2.78
N PHE A 108 13.11 5.24 -2.01
CA PHE A 108 11.79 5.81 -2.20
C PHE A 108 11.90 7.33 -2.28
N LEU A 109 11.22 7.92 -3.26
CA LEU A 109 10.97 9.36 -3.29
C LEU A 109 9.87 9.68 -2.29
N ILE A 110 10.10 10.63 -1.39
CA ILE A 110 9.08 11.01 -0.40
C ILE A 110 7.98 11.80 -1.10
N PRO A 111 6.69 11.41 -0.98
CA PRO A 111 5.59 12.21 -1.50
C PRO A 111 5.68 13.64 -0.96
N SER A 112 5.58 14.67 -1.81
CA SER A 112 5.70 16.07 -1.37
C SER A 112 4.55 16.53 -0.47
N THR A 113 3.38 15.90 -0.58
CA THR A 113 2.19 16.23 0.19
C THR A 113 2.03 15.30 1.40
N GLY A 114 1.63 15.87 2.54
CA GLY A 114 1.23 15.13 3.74
C GLY A 114 1.99 15.56 5.00
N THR A 115 1.61 14.95 6.12
CA THR A 115 2.24 15.15 7.43
C THR A 115 3.67 14.60 7.47
N ASN A 116 4.42 14.91 8.54
CA ASN A 116 5.77 14.40 8.76
C ASN A 116 5.84 12.93 9.24
N ALA A 117 4.77 12.14 9.04
CA ALA A 117 4.69 10.75 9.46
C ALA A 117 4.69 9.81 8.25
N CYS A 118 5.70 8.93 8.21
CA CYS A 118 5.92 7.95 7.17
C CYS A 118 5.80 6.52 7.71
N ALA A 119 5.43 5.57 6.85
CA ALA A 119 5.47 4.15 7.15
C ALA A 119 5.83 3.38 5.87
N LEU A 120 6.60 2.29 5.99
CA LEU A 120 6.79 1.36 4.88
C LEU A 120 5.72 0.29 4.92
N SER A 121 5.19 -0.06 3.76
CA SER A 121 4.09 -1.00 3.63
C SER A 121 4.42 -2.11 2.67
N TRP A 122 3.97 -3.31 3.01
CA TRP A 122 3.86 -4.44 2.11
C TRP A 122 2.41 -4.62 1.69
N ARG A 123 2.21 -4.71 0.38
CA ARG A 123 0.94 -5.08 -0.23
C ARG A 123 1.10 -6.43 -0.92
N PRO A 124 0.44 -7.50 -0.45
CA PRO A 124 0.44 -8.79 -1.14
C PRO A 124 -0.32 -8.73 -2.48
N PRO A 125 -0.07 -9.66 -3.41
CA PRO A 125 -0.83 -9.79 -4.65
C PRO A 125 -2.29 -10.13 -4.31
N PRO A 126 -3.27 -9.66 -5.10
CA PRO A 126 -4.65 -10.05 -4.92
C PRO A 126 -4.80 -11.59 -4.97
N PRO A 127 -5.54 -12.23 -4.03
CA PRO A 127 -5.59 -13.68 -3.89
C PRO A 127 -6.01 -14.46 -5.15
N LEU A 128 -6.81 -13.83 -6.02
CA LEU A 128 -7.33 -14.43 -7.26
C LEU A 128 -6.58 -13.97 -8.52
N SER A 129 -5.45 -13.27 -8.36
CA SER A 129 -4.64 -12.81 -9.49
C SER A 129 -3.59 -13.85 -9.89
N GLY A 130 -3.25 -13.89 -11.18
CA GLY A 130 -2.10 -14.68 -11.66
C GLY A 130 -0.78 -14.28 -10.99
N HIS A 131 -0.72 -13.07 -10.44
CA HIS A 131 0.42 -12.51 -9.72
C HIS A 131 0.72 -13.17 -8.37
N ALA A 132 -0.19 -13.99 -7.82
CA ALA A 132 0.12 -14.77 -6.63
C ALA A 132 1.32 -15.71 -6.83
N LYS A 133 1.56 -16.14 -8.08
CA LYS A 133 2.72 -16.97 -8.46
C LYS A 133 4.01 -16.17 -8.71
N ASP A 134 3.91 -14.84 -8.77
CA ASP A 134 5.06 -13.96 -9.04
C ASP A 134 5.93 -13.75 -7.80
N ILE A 135 5.41 -14.11 -6.62
CA ILE A 135 6.16 -14.11 -5.37
C ILE A 135 6.67 -15.52 -5.10
N ILE A 136 7.99 -15.64 -5.03
CA ILE A 136 8.68 -16.87 -4.66
C ILE A 136 9.20 -16.69 -3.25
N THR A 137 8.66 -17.47 -2.31
CA THR A 137 9.15 -17.57 -0.94
C THR A 137 9.75 -18.96 -0.70
N LYS A 138 10.92 -19.06 -0.07
CA LYS A 138 11.47 -20.32 0.42
C LYS A 138 11.93 -20.18 1.88
N GLY A 139 11.71 -21.24 2.65
CA GLY A 139 11.94 -21.27 4.09
C GLY A 139 10.77 -20.67 4.90
N ASP A 140 10.95 -20.58 6.21
CA ASP A 140 9.98 -19.94 7.12
C ASP A 140 10.09 -18.42 7.03
N VAL A 141 9.48 -17.89 5.97
CA VAL A 141 9.42 -16.46 5.73
C VAL A 141 8.11 -15.90 6.29
N THR A 142 8.22 -15.20 7.42
CA THR A 142 7.14 -14.34 7.92
C THR A 142 7.55 -12.88 7.84
N GLU A 143 8.76 -12.56 8.30
CA GLU A 143 9.16 -11.20 8.64
C GLU A 143 10.40 -10.70 7.87
N ILE A 144 10.37 -9.42 7.48
CA ILE A 144 11.46 -8.67 6.88
C ILE A 144 11.78 -7.47 7.77
N GLU A 145 13.01 -7.37 8.24
CA GLU A 145 13.53 -6.19 8.88
C GLU A 145 13.79 -5.09 7.86
N VAL A 146 13.45 -3.87 8.24
CA VAL A 146 13.70 -2.69 7.42
C VAL A 146 14.58 -1.72 8.17
N TRP A 147 15.79 -1.52 7.66
CA TRP A 147 16.80 -0.68 8.28
C TRP A 147 17.03 0.58 7.46
N GLN A 148 17.07 1.74 8.10
CA GLN A 148 17.44 2.98 7.44
C GLN A 148 18.93 2.97 7.09
N LEU A 149 19.28 3.49 5.92
CA LEU A 149 20.65 3.74 5.51
C LEU A 149 20.92 5.25 5.57
N ILE A 150 21.95 5.64 6.32
CA ILE A 150 22.16 7.05 6.74
C ILE A 150 23.36 7.72 6.06
N ALA A 151 24.31 6.94 5.54
CA ALA A 151 25.48 7.49 4.85
C ALA A 151 26.06 6.46 3.86
N PRO A 152 26.70 6.89 2.77
CA PRO A 152 27.51 6.01 1.92
C PRO A 152 28.75 5.46 2.66
N SER A 153 29.28 4.31 2.21
CA SER A 153 30.22 3.47 2.98
C SER A 153 31.62 4.05 3.23
N SER A 154 32.15 4.91 2.36
CA SER A 154 33.48 5.53 2.55
C SER A 154 33.84 6.58 1.48
N THR A 155 34.48 7.67 1.95
CA THR A 155 35.29 8.67 1.22
C THR A 155 34.62 9.47 0.10
N ALA A 156 33.46 10.09 0.36
CA ALA A 156 33.17 11.31 -0.39
C ALA A 156 34.18 12.36 0.08
N THR A 157 35.09 12.77 -0.79
CA THR A 157 36.05 13.87 -0.62
C THR A 157 35.34 15.24 -0.64
N ALA A 158 34.07 15.28 -0.23
CA ALA A 158 33.19 16.44 -0.26
C ALA A 158 32.64 16.64 1.15
N ASP A 159 32.62 17.90 1.60
CA ASP A 159 32.43 18.38 2.98
C ASP A 159 31.13 17.97 3.70
N SER A 160 30.29 17.09 3.13
CA SER A 160 29.23 16.37 3.83
C SER A 160 28.61 15.29 2.90
N PRO A 161 28.96 14.00 3.02
CA PRO A 161 28.32 12.95 2.21
C PRO A 161 26.83 12.84 2.53
N ASN A 162 25.95 13.12 1.55
CA ASN A 162 24.51 12.96 1.67
C ASN A 162 24.09 11.60 1.07
N MET A 163 23.08 10.95 1.67
CA MET A 163 22.52 9.71 1.15
C MET A 163 21.88 9.87 -0.25
N SER A 164 21.47 11.10 -0.60
CA SER A 164 21.01 11.46 -1.93
C SER A 164 22.05 11.23 -3.03
N ASP A 165 23.34 11.26 -2.68
CA ASP A 165 24.46 11.09 -3.63
C ASP A 165 24.82 9.61 -3.87
N LEU A 166 24.10 8.66 -3.24
CA LEU A 166 24.39 7.24 -3.39
C LEU A 166 24.16 6.80 -4.85
N ASN A 167 25.24 6.36 -5.50
CA ASN A 167 25.18 5.82 -6.85
C ASN A 167 24.82 4.31 -6.84
N PHE A 168 23.57 4.00 -7.18
CA PHE A 168 23.05 2.63 -7.28
C PHE A 168 23.72 1.79 -8.38
N ASP A 169 24.25 2.42 -9.43
CA ASP A 169 24.92 1.73 -10.54
C ASP A 169 26.30 1.19 -10.15
N THR A 170 26.88 1.66 -9.04
CA THR A 170 28.20 1.26 -8.54
C THR A 170 28.14 0.55 -7.18
N LEU A 171 26.92 0.30 -6.69
CA LEU A 171 26.69 -0.25 -5.37
C LEU A 171 27.19 -1.70 -5.29
N SER A 172 28.02 -1.98 -4.28
CA SER A 172 28.60 -3.30 -4.05
C SER A 172 28.65 -3.60 -2.56
N TYR A 173 28.89 -4.85 -2.19
CA TYR A 173 29.06 -5.18 -0.78
C TYR A 173 30.32 -4.51 -0.17
N SER A 174 31.35 -4.23 -0.97
CA SER A 174 32.53 -3.49 -0.49
C SER A 174 32.26 -2.00 -0.24
N SER A 175 31.27 -1.44 -0.94
CA SER A 175 30.81 -0.07 -0.81
C SER A 175 29.44 0.03 -0.11
N PHE A 176 29.16 -0.90 0.82
CA PHE A 176 27.85 -1.02 1.45
C PHE A 176 27.53 0.16 2.39
N PRO A 177 26.43 0.90 2.18
CA PRO A 177 26.07 2.06 2.99
C PRO A 177 25.99 1.77 4.48
N VAL A 178 26.27 2.79 5.29
CA VAL A 178 26.20 2.72 6.75
C VAL A 178 24.74 2.58 7.19
N ARG A 179 24.50 1.54 7.97
CA ARG A 179 23.20 1.25 8.58
C ARG A 179 22.94 2.18 9.76
N GLY A 180 21.76 2.77 9.80
CA GLY A 180 21.22 3.53 10.92
C GLY A 180 20.21 2.72 11.73
N GLU A 181 19.05 3.32 11.98
CA GLU A 181 18.00 2.78 12.84
C GLU A 181 17.18 1.66 12.16
N LEU A 182 16.68 0.72 12.96
CA LEU A 182 15.66 -0.24 12.55
C LEU A 182 14.30 0.48 12.51
N ILE A 183 13.78 0.72 11.30
CA ILE A 183 12.48 1.37 11.10
C ILE A 183 11.33 0.46 11.55
N GLY A 184 11.48 -0.85 11.34
CA GLY A 184 10.49 -1.81 11.78
C GLY A 184 10.61 -3.16 11.08
N VAL A 185 9.59 -3.98 11.29
CA VAL A 185 9.48 -5.31 10.72
C VAL A 185 8.18 -5.39 9.92
N ILE A 186 8.28 -5.94 8.71
CA ILE A 186 7.15 -6.15 7.80
C ILE A 186 6.84 -7.64 7.72
N ASP A 187 5.60 -8.00 7.98
CA ASP A 187 5.08 -9.36 7.78
C ASP A 187 4.58 -9.51 6.33
N ILE A 188 5.24 -10.36 5.54
CA ILE A 188 4.85 -10.54 4.13
C ILE A 188 3.67 -11.49 3.93
N THR A 189 3.25 -12.18 4.99
CA THR A 189 2.11 -13.10 4.98
C THR A 189 0.80 -12.41 5.38
N ALA A 190 0.89 -11.23 6.02
CA ALA A 190 -0.27 -10.47 6.45
C ALA A 190 -1.15 -9.99 5.29
N GLN A 191 -2.47 -10.03 5.50
CA GLN A 191 -3.49 -9.53 4.58
C GLN A 191 -4.45 -8.58 5.33
N PRO A 192 -4.89 -7.45 4.75
CA PRO A 192 -4.68 -7.04 3.36
C PRO A 192 -3.34 -6.34 3.10
N ASN A 193 -2.67 -5.80 4.11
CA ASN A 193 -1.35 -5.16 4.02
C ASN A 193 -0.61 -5.36 5.35
N SER A 194 0.72 -5.25 5.34
CA SER A 194 1.53 -5.05 6.54
C SER A 194 2.22 -3.69 6.47
N THR A 195 2.40 -3.02 7.61
CA THR A 195 3.16 -1.77 7.68
C THR A 195 4.20 -1.85 8.78
N THR A 196 5.28 -1.08 8.62
CA THR A 196 6.10 -0.70 9.76
C THR A 196 5.28 0.16 10.72
N GLY A 197 5.82 0.39 11.92
CA GLY A 197 5.38 1.53 12.73
C GLY A 197 5.59 2.85 11.98
N GLU A 198 4.93 3.90 12.44
CA GLU A 198 5.15 5.25 11.92
C GLU A 198 6.48 5.82 12.40
N PHE A 199 7.22 6.44 11.49
CA PHE A 199 8.49 7.10 11.74
C PHE A 199 8.49 8.48 11.09
N ALA A 200 9.43 9.34 11.47
CA ALA A 200 9.55 10.68 10.89
C ALA A 200 9.96 10.58 9.41
N CYS A 201 9.21 11.23 8.53
CA CYS A 201 9.63 11.35 7.13
C CYS A 201 10.93 12.19 7.06
N PRO A 202 11.88 11.83 6.17
CA PRO A 202 12.89 12.79 5.75
C PRO A 202 12.23 14.00 5.05
N GLY A 203 13.01 15.06 4.81
CA GLY A 203 12.50 16.34 4.29
C GLY A 203 11.75 16.21 2.95
N GLU A 204 10.96 17.24 2.62
CA GLU A 204 10.22 17.24 1.35
C GLU A 204 11.15 17.20 0.15
N GLY A 205 10.88 16.28 -0.78
CA GLY A 205 11.74 16.07 -1.95
C GLY A 205 13.04 15.32 -1.65
N GLU A 206 13.26 14.89 -0.39
CA GLU A 206 14.35 13.99 -0.04
C GLU A 206 14.00 12.53 -0.32
N ASN A 207 15.02 11.68 -0.23
CA ASN A 207 14.92 10.27 -0.52
C ASN A 207 15.04 9.46 0.77
N LEU A 208 14.13 8.50 0.97
CA LEU A 208 14.33 7.47 1.98
C LEU A 208 15.03 6.27 1.34
N THR A 209 16.20 5.91 1.84
CA THR A 209 16.90 4.69 1.41
C THR A 209 16.97 3.69 2.55
N VAL A 210 16.57 2.46 2.27
CA VAL A 210 16.49 1.38 3.27
C VAL A 210 17.16 0.11 2.80
N GLU A 211 17.63 -0.67 3.76
CA GLU A 211 18.03 -2.06 3.59
C GLU A 211 16.88 -2.98 4.05
N MET A 212 16.47 -3.87 3.16
CA MET A 212 15.58 -5.00 3.48
C MET A 212 16.41 -6.21 3.83
N ARG A 213 16.17 -6.79 5.00
CA ARG A 213 16.95 -7.91 5.53
C ARG A 213 16.08 -8.92 6.29
N CYS A 214 16.57 -10.14 6.39
CA CYS A 214 15.91 -11.21 7.15
C CYS A 214 16.79 -11.74 8.27
N GLN A 215 16.16 -12.13 9.37
CA GLN A 215 16.84 -12.62 10.57
C GLN A 215 17.18 -14.12 10.51
N ARG A 216 16.37 -14.92 9.80
CA ARG A 216 16.45 -16.39 9.85
C ARG A 216 17.36 -16.98 8.77
N VAL A 217 17.97 -18.13 9.09
CA VAL A 217 18.71 -18.96 8.12
C VAL A 217 17.76 -19.63 7.13
N VAL A 218 18.23 -19.89 5.89
CA VAL A 218 17.42 -20.50 4.82
C VAL A 218 16.18 -19.66 4.47
N TYR A 219 16.42 -18.42 4.05
CA TYR A 219 15.39 -17.46 3.68
C TYR A 219 15.56 -17.05 2.23
N HIS A 220 14.46 -17.01 1.47
CA HIS A 220 14.42 -16.43 0.14
C HIS A 220 13.06 -15.79 -0.14
N VAL A 221 13.06 -14.53 -0.56
CA VAL A 221 11.91 -13.86 -1.16
C VAL A 221 12.35 -13.22 -2.46
N SER A 222 11.62 -13.47 -3.55
CA SER A 222 11.83 -12.72 -4.78
C SER A 222 10.53 -12.49 -5.53
N PHE A 223 10.43 -11.31 -6.13
CA PHE A 223 9.33 -10.93 -7.03
C PHE A 223 9.76 -9.72 -7.89
N MET A 224 8.96 -9.40 -8.92
CA MET A 224 9.13 -8.20 -9.72
C MET A 224 8.13 -7.13 -9.30
N GLN A 225 8.62 -5.93 -9.02
CA GLN A 225 7.81 -4.77 -8.66
C GLN A 225 7.60 -3.87 -9.89
N ILE A 226 6.46 -4.02 -10.56
CA ILE A 226 6.19 -3.39 -11.85
C ILE A 226 5.93 -1.88 -11.69
N ASP A 227 6.88 -1.05 -12.13
CA ASP A 227 6.91 0.42 -11.93
C ASP A 227 5.71 1.20 -12.52
N MET A 228 5.19 0.78 -13.68
CA MET A 228 4.13 1.56 -14.37
C MET A 228 2.76 1.58 -13.65
N ALA A 229 2.47 0.57 -12.84
CA ALA A 229 1.25 0.50 -12.03
C ALA A 229 1.38 -0.62 -10.98
N PRO A 230 2.22 -0.45 -9.94
CA PRO A 230 2.50 -1.54 -9.02
C PRO A 230 1.23 -1.87 -8.24
N ARG A 231 0.76 -3.11 -8.38
CA ARG A 231 -0.46 -3.61 -7.71
C ARG A 231 -0.17 -4.25 -6.36
N PHE A 232 1.08 -4.67 -6.16
CA PHE A 232 1.60 -5.33 -4.98
C PHE A 232 3.11 -5.04 -4.87
N GLY A 233 3.69 -5.24 -3.70
CA GLY A 233 5.10 -4.94 -3.43
C GLY A 233 5.29 -4.04 -2.22
N PHE A 234 6.49 -3.48 -2.10
CA PHE A 234 6.83 -2.54 -1.03
C PHE A 234 6.56 -1.10 -1.47
N GLY A 235 5.92 -0.32 -0.61
CA GLY A 235 5.65 1.10 -0.87
C GLY A 235 5.82 1.95 0.39
N LEU A 236 6.31 3.16 0.22
CA LEU A 236 6.34 4.18 1.25
C LEU A 236 4.96 4.85 1.33
N LEU A 237 4.46 5.02 2.55
CA LEU A 237 3.25 5.75 2.87
C LEU A 237 3.63 7.02 3.62
N ARG A 238 3.05 8.15 3.21
CA ARG A 238 3.07 9.41 3.96
C ARG A 238 1.62 9.74 4.31
N ARG A 239 1.31 9.92 5.59
CA ARG A 239 -0.06 10.25 6.01
C ARG A 239 -0.43 11.62 5.44
N SER A 240 -1.58 11.75 4.78
CA SER A 240 -2.05 13.04 4.29
C SER A 240 -2.35 13.98 5.45
N GLU A 241 -2.21 15.28 5.24
CA GLU A 241 -2.83 16.24 6.14
C GLU A 241 -4.35 16.03 6.06
N SER A 242 -4.96 15.61 7.16
CA SER A 242 -6.41 15.75 7.26
C SER A 242 -6.69 17.23 7.35
N GLU A 243 -7.40 17.80 6.38
CA GLU A 243 -8.05 19.11 6.56
C GLU A 243 -8.98 18.99 7.76
N GLY A 244 -8.47 19.33 8.93
CA GLY A 244 -9.27 19.68 10.07
C GLY A 244 -9.80 21.08 9.82
N ASN A 245 -10.78 21.23 8.92
CA ASN A 245 -11.63 22.41 8.95
C ASN A 245 -13.08 22.06 8.64
N ASN A 246 -13.95 22.61 9.49
CA ASN A 246 -15.38 22.59 9.39
C ASN A 246 -15.82 23.06 8.00
N ASP A 247 -16.56 22.22 7.28
CA ASP A 247 -17.80 22.57 6.58
C ASP A 247 -18.28 21.37 5.77
N GLY A 248 -19.03 20.48 6.43
CA GLY A 248 -20.19 19.76 5.87
C GLY A 248 -20.15 19.13 4.47
N LYS A 249 -18.99 18.90 3.84
CA LYS A 249 -18.90 18.35 2.49
C LYS A 249 -18.20 17.00 2.52
N LEU A 250 -19.01 15.95 2.63
CA LEU A 250 -18.59 14.59 2.26
C LEU A 250 -18.28 14.57 0.76
N SER A 251 -17.01 14.76 0.41
CA SER A 251 -16.48 14.36 -0.89
C SER A 251 -16.17 12.87 -0.83
N LEU A 252 -17.19 12.05 -1.08
CA LEU A 252 -17.06 10.60 -1.20
C LEU A 252 -16.53 10.27 -2.60
N PHE A 253 -15.23 10.02 -2.73
CA PHE A 253 -14.67 9.38 -3.92
C PHE A 253 -14.79 7.86 -3.76
N ILE A 254 -15.62 7.21 -4.59
CA ILE A 254 -15.68 5.74 -4.81
C ILE A 254 -15.44 5.40 -6.29
#